data_AF-I0R750-F1
#
_entry.id   AF-I0R750-F1
#
_cell.length_a   1.000
_cell.length_b   1.000
_cell.length_c   1.000
_cell.angle_alpha   90.00
_cell.angle_beta   90.00
_cell.angle_gamma   90.00
#
_symmetry.space_group_name_H-M   'P 1'
#
loop_
_entity.id
_entity.type
_entity.pdbx_description
1 polymer ?
#
loop_
_entity_poly.entity_id
_entity_poly.type
_entity_poly.pdbx_seq_one_letter_code
_entity_poly.pdbx_strand_id
1 'polypeptide(L)'
;MFNITDGRIYMHDDAGNMIAEVTFTELDDNTILVDHTFVDDSLRGKGTAGKLMLEVIDYAKAHNKKIKASCSYAVKWFDKNKNEYKDIYIG
;
A
#
# COMPACT_ATOMS: atom_id res chain seq x y z
N MET A 1 11.36 6.60 -7.26
CA MET A 1 10.65 7.36 -6.22
C MET A 1 9.16 7.03 -6.36
N PHE A 2 8.42 6.89 -5.27
CA PHE A 2 6.97 6.66 -5.35
C PHE A 2 6.25 7.99 -5.58
N ASN A 3 5.20 7.95 -6.40
CA ASN A 3 4.30 9.05 -6.64
C ASN A 3 2.98 8.74 -5.96
N ILE A 4 2.38 9.75 -5.33
CA ILE A 4 1.11 9.64 -4.60
C ILE A 4 0.08 10.50 -5.33
N THR A 5 -1.05 9.89 -5.65
CA THR A 5 -2.25 10.56 -6.19
C THR A 5 -3.47 10.08 -5.41
N ASP A 6 -4.58 10.81 -5.45
CA ASP A 6 -5.81 10.38 -4.75
C ASP A 6 -6.17 8.92 -5.09
N GLY A 7 -6.09 8.06 -4.07
CA GLY A 7 -6.41 6.64 -4.17
C GLY A 7 -5.34 5.72 -4.76
N ARG A 8 -4.11 6.20 -5.03
CA ARG A 8 -3.05 5.36 -5.62
C ARG A 8 -1.65 5.83 -5.26
N ILE A 9 -0.76 4.88 -4.96
CA ILE A 9 0.69 5.10 -4.88
C ILE A 9 1.37 4.21 -5.92
N TYR A 10 2.25 4.77 -6.74
CA TYR A 10 2.85 4.04 -7.86
C TYR A 10 4.27 4.48 -8.18
N MET A 11 4.97 3.68 -8.98
CA MET A 11 6.34 3.94 -9.43
C MET A 11 6.49 3.58 -10.90
N HIS A 12 7.22 4.42 -11.63
CA HIS A 12 7.62 4.17 -13.01
C HIS A 12 9.11 3.81 -13.11
N ASP A 13 9.49 3.06 -14.14
CA ASP A 13 10.89 2.91 -14.54
C ASP A 13 11.38 4.12 -15.35
N ASP A 14 12.65 4.08 -15.76
CA ASP A 14 13.29 5.15 -16.56
C ASP A 14 12.67 5.28 -17.98
N ALA A 15 11.96 4.25 -18.45
CA ALA A 15 11.24 4.24 -19.72
C ALA A 15 9.79 4.73 -19.59
N GLY A 16 9.33 5.04 -18.37
CA GLY A 16 7.97 5.51 -18.08
C GLY A 16 6.94 4.39 -17.88
N ASN A 17 7.35 3.12 -17.81
CA ASN A 17 6.44 2.00 -17.56
C ASN A 17 6.10 1.92 -16.07
N MET A 18 4.84 1.62 -15.75
CA MET A 18 4.44 1.36 -14.37
C MET A 18 4.95 -0.01 -13.91
N ILE A 19 5.81 0.02 -12.90
CA ILE A 19 6.50 -1.16 -12.37
C ILE A 19 6.07 -1.49 -10.93
N ALA A 20 5.30 -0.63 -10.28
CA ALA A 20 4.79 -0.87 -8.94
C ALA A 20 3.56 0.02 -8.68
N GLU A 21 2.52 -0.52 -8.06
CA GLU A 21 1.31 0.19 -7.71
C GLU A 21 0.63 -0.42 -6.48
N VAL A 22 0.01 0.44 -5.68
CA VAL A 22 -1.01 0.08 -4.71
C VAL A 22 -2.17 1.06 -4.86
N THR A 23 -3.40 0.56 -4.89
CA THR A 23 -4.60 1.40 -4.88
C THR A 23 -5.30 1.27 -3.54
N PHE A 24 -5.98 2.34 -3.16
CA PHE A 24 -6.85 2.34 -2.01
C PHE A 24 -8.05 3.25 -2.21
N THR A 25 -9.17 2.87 -1.62
CA THR A 25 -10.42 3.63 -1.65
C THR A 25 -10.79 4.11 -0.27
N GLU A 26 -11.44 5.27 -0.17
CA GLU A 26 -12.01 5.71 1.10
C GLU A 26 -13.27 4.89 1.40
N LEU A 27 -13.28 4.20 2.53
CA LEU A 27 -14.48 3.50 3.02
C LEU A 27 -15.37 4.43 3.83
N ASP A 28 -14.73 5.31 4.61
CA ASP A 28 -15.35 6.33 5.45
C ASP A 28 -14.32 7.42 5.75
N ASP A 29 -14.75 8.45 6.50
CA ASP A 29 -13.92 9.61 6.85
C ASP A 29 -12.58 9.23 7.50
N ASN A 30 -12.54 8.10 8.20
CA ASN A 30 -11.40 7.67 8.99
C ASN A 30 -10.75 6.38 8.47
N THR A 31 -11.18 5.82 7.33
CA THR A 31 -10.74 4.49 6.90
C THR A 31 -10.49 4.42 5.40
N ILE A 32 -9.35 3.83 5.02
CA ILE A 32 -9.04 3.45 3.63
C ILE A 32 -9.03 1.93 3.48
N LEU A 33 -9.40 1.44 2.30
CA LEU A 33 -9.31 0.03 1.89
C LEU A 33 -8.23 -0.15 0.84
N VAL A 34 -7.20 -0.94 1.15
CA VAL A 34 -6.21 -1.39 0.18
C VAL A 34 -6.77 -2.58 -0.60
N ASP A 35 -7.12 -2.35 -1.85
CA ASP A 35 -7.83 -3.31 -2.71
C ASP A 35 -6.96 -3.90 -3.83
N HIS A 36 -5.89 -3.21 -4.23
CA HIS A 36 -4.95 -3.71 -5.22
C HIS A 36 -3.50 -3.48 -4.82
N THR A 37 -2.64 -4.46 -5.10
CA THR A 37 -1.18 -4.32 -5.01
C THR A 37 -0.56 -5.04 -6.19
N PHE A 38 0.26 -4.32 -6.95
CA PHE A 38 0.96 -4.81 -8.11
C PHE A 38 2.43 -4.41 -8.04
N VAL A 39 3.31 -5.34 -8.41
CA VAL A 39 4.73 -5.10 -8.56
C VAL A 39 5.20 -5.93 -9.75
N ASP A 40 5.89 -5.29 -10.68
CA ASP A 40 6.45 -5.94 -11.85
C ASP A 40 7.54 -6.97 -11.47
N ASP A 41 7.64 -8.05 -12.24
CA ASP A 41 8.57 -9.15 -11.98
C ASP A 41 10.04 -8.71 -11.99
N SER A 42 10.38 -7.62 -12.71
CA SER A 42 11.73 -7.02 -12.70
C SER A 42 12.16 -6.52 -11.32
N LEU A 43 11.20 -6.33 -10.40
CA LEU A 43 11.41 -5.89 -9.03
C LEU A 43 11.33 -7.04 -8.00
N ARG A 44 11.14 -8.28 -8.45
CA ARG A 44 11.10 -9.44 -7.57
C ARG A 44 12.39 -9.56 -6.76
N GLY A 45 12.26 -9.89 -5.48
CA GLY A 45 13.39 -10.01 -4.55
C GLY A 45 13.94 -8.68 -4.01
N LYS A 46 13.45 -7.52 -4.47
CA LYS A 46 13.90 -6.19 -4.01
C LYS A 46 13.09 -5.60 -2.85
N GLY A 47 12.06 -6.33 -2.41
CA GLY A 47 11.16 -5.88 -1.33
C GLY A 47 10.23 -4.73 -1.69
N THR A 48 10.08 -4.39 -2.98
CA THR A 48 9.28 -3.23 -3.44
C THR A 48 7.84 -3.27 -2.96
N ALA A 49 7.20 -4.44 -2.99
CA ALA A 49 5.82 -4.57 -2.52
C ALA A 49 5.68 -4.24 -1.02
N GLY A 50 6.68 -4.57 -0.21
CA GLY A 50 6.71 -4.17 1.19
C GLY A 50 6.91 -2.67 1.36
N LYS A 51 7.75 -2.04 0.54
CA LYS A 51 7.93 -0.58 0.54
C LYS A 51 6.63 0.15 0.17
N LEU A 52 5.90 -0.33 -0.84
CA LEU A 52 4.57 0.21 -1.18
C LEU A 52 3.61 0.18 0.01
N MET A 53 3.59 -0.91 0.79
CA MET A 53 2.74 -0.99 1.98
C MET A 53 3.15 0.01 3.06
N LEU A 54 4.45 0.28 3.23
CA LEU A 54 4.93 1.31 4.14
C LEU A 54 4.47 2.71 3.71
N GLU A 55 4.54 3.02 2.41
CA GLU A 55 4.02 4.30 1.88
C GLU A 55 2.51 4.45 2.15
N VAL A 56 1.73 3.37 2.05
CA VAL A 56 0.29 3.39 2.42
C VAL A 56 0.10 3.67 3.90
N ILE A 57 0.93 3.09 4.76
CA ILE A 57 0.89 3.36 6.21
C ILE A 57 1.21 4.82 6.48
N ASP A 58 2.23 5.37 5.84
CA ASP A 58 2.63 6.76 6.04
C ASP A 58 1.56 7.73 5.52
N TYR A 59 0.95 7.41 4.38
CA TYR A 59 -0.24 8.13 3.90
C TYR A 59 -1.38 8.09 4.92
N ALA A 60 -1.74 6.91 5.41
CA ALA A 60 -2.82 6.76 6.38
C ALA A 60 -2.52 7.53 7.69
N LYS A 61 -1.28 7.50 8.19
CA LYS A 61 -0.85 8.26 9.37
C LYS A 61 -0.96 9.77 9.14
N ALA A 62 -0.46 10.27 8.01
CA ALA A 62 -0.49 11.70 7.67
C ALA A 62 -1.93 12.22 7.56
N HIS A 63 -2.86 11.38 7.10
CA HIS A 63 -4.26 11.71 6.93
C HIS A 63 -5.16 11.29 8.12
N ASN A 64 -4.57 10.80 9.23
CA ASN A 64 -5.30 10.28 10.41
C ASN A 64 -6.32 9.17 10.08
N LYS A 65 -6.02 8.32 9.10
CA LYS A 65 -6.86 7.20 8.66
C LYS A 65 -6.37 5.86 9.20
N LYS A 66 -7.31 4.92 9.36
CA LYS A 66 -7.09 3.50 9.59
C LYS A 66 -7.10 2.75 8.26
N ILE A 67 -6.53 1.55 8.26
CA ILE A 67 -6.36 0.75 7.05
C ILE A 67 -7.15 -0.56 7.18
N LYS A 68 -7.89 -0.87 6.12
CA LYS A 68 -8.43 -2.18 5.81
C LYS A 68 -7.75 -2.77 4.59
N ALA A 69 -7.73 -4.09 4.46
CA ALA A 69 -7.14 -4.75 3.30
C ALA A 69 -8.08 -5.83 2.74
N SER A 70 -8.35 -5.78 1.44
CA SER A 70 -9.02 -6.87 0.70
C SER A 70 -8.07 -7.55 -0.29
N CYS A 71 -7.01 -6.87 -0.72
CA CYS A 71 -5.97 -7.49 -1.54
C CYS A 71 -5.26 -8.59 -0.76
N SER A 72 -5.21 -9.80 -1.34
CA SER A 72 -4.58 -10.96 -0.68
C SER A 72 -3.10 -10.74 -0.30
N TYR A 73 -2.37 -9.91 -1.04
CA TYR A 73 -1.00 -9.53 -0.69
C TYR A 73 -0.97 -8.62 0.55
N ALA A 74 -1.77 -7.54 0.54
CA ALA A 74 -1.84 -6.58 1.63
C ALA A 74 -2.28 -7.25 2.94
N VAL A 75 -3.31 -8.12 2.89
CA VAL A 75 -3.76 -8.91 4.06
C VAL A 75 -2.60 -9.73 4.62
N LYS A 76 -1.91 -10.51 3.77
CA LYS A 76 -0.76 -11.34 4.21
C LYS A 76 0.39 -10.50 4.74
N TRP A 77 0.61 -9.31 4.18
CA TRP A 77 1.65 -8.41 4.64
C TRP A 77 1.30 -7.85 6.02
N PHE A 78 0.06 -7.42 6.24
CA PHE A 78 -0.39 -6.97 7.56
C PHE A 78 -0.42 -8.09 8.59
N ASP A 79 -0.82 -9.30 8.22
CA ASP A 79 -0.79 -10.46 9.13
C ASP A 79 0.63 -10.73 9.68
N LYS A 80 1.65 -10.59 8.83
CA LYS A 80 3.05 -10.74 9.23
C LYS A 80 3.53 -9.59 10.11
N ASN A 81 3.02 -8.38 9.90
CA ASN A 81 3.43 -7.17 10.61
C ASN A 81 2.38 -6.70 11.65
N LYS A 82 1.48 -7.60 12.05
CA LYS A 82 0.28 -7.26 12.83
C LYS A 82 0.59 -6.59 14.16
N ASN A 83 1.67 -7.01 14.82
CA ASN A 83 2.06 -6.46 16.11
C ASN A 83 2.55 -5.00 16.01
N GLU A 84 3.19 -4.65 14.89
CA GLU A 84 3.75 -3.32 14.65
C GLU A 84 2.67 -2.32 14.24
N TYR A 85 1.65 -2.79 13.50
CA TYR A 85 0.62 -1.93 12.91
C TYR A 85 -0.79 -2.15 13.48
N LYS A 86 -0.90 -2.73 14.68
CA LYS A 86 -2.18 -3.02 15.35
C LYS A 86 -3.04 -1.78 15.63
N ASP A 87 -2.42 -0.61 15.71
CA ASP A 87 -3.10 0.66 15.99
C ASP A 87 -3.68 1.27 14.72
N ILE A 88 -3.14 0.95 13.54
CA ILE A 88 -3.58 1.53 12.26
C ILE A 88 -4.34 0.53 11.39
N TYR A 89 -3.99 -0.75 11.43
CA TYR A 89 -4.64 -1.81 10.67
C TYR A 89 -5.82 -2.42 11.44
N ILE A 90 -7.01 -2.35 10.86
CA ILE A 90 -8.27 -2.76 11.49
C ILE A 90 -8.99 -3.92 10.75
N GLY A 91 -8.37 -4.50 9.73
CA GLY A 91 -8.87 -5.68 9.00
C GLY A 91 -8.91 -5.52 7.50
#